data_AF-A0A8J6T758-F1
#
_entry.id   AF-A0A8J6T758-F1
#
_cell.length_a   1.000
_cell.length_b   1.000
_cell.length_c   1.000
_cell.angle_alpha   90.00
_cell.angle_beta   90.00
_cell.angle_gamma   90.00
#
_symmetry.space_group_name_H-M   'P 1'
#
loop_
_entity.id
_entity.type
_entity.pdbx_description
1 polymer ?
#
loop_
_entity_poly.entity_id
_entity_poly.type
_entity_poly.pdbx_seq_one_letter_code
_entity_poly.pdbx_strand_id
1 'polypeptide(L)' 'MGKIERAIISVTDKKGIVDFAEFLSRFDVEILSTGGTAKAL' A
#
# COMPACT_ATOMS: atom_id res chain seq x y z
N MET A 1 14.82 -7.69 13.80
CA MET A 1 14.08 -6.86 12.82
C MET A 1 12.61 -6.93 13.19
N GLY A 2 11.87 -5.82 13.22
CA GLY A 2 10.45 -5.80 13.62
C GLY A 2 9.51 -6.18 12.47
N LYS A 3 8.34 -6.73 12.81
CA LYS A 3 7.24 -6.91 11.85
C LYS A 3 6.79 -5.52 11.37
N ILE A 4 6.55 -5.37 10.08
CA ILE A 4 5.92 -4.16 9.54
C ILE A 4 4.42 -4.26 9.84
N GLU A 5 3.88 -3.27 10.53
CA GLU A 5 2.46 -3.24 10.92
C GLU A 5 1.65 -2.27 10.05
N ARG A 6 2.29 -1.24 9.50
CA ARG A 6 1.64 -0.17 8.73
C ARG A 6 2.57 0.38 7.64
N ALA A 7 2.00 0.72 6.49
CA ALA A 7 2.69 1.35 5.36
C ALA A 7 1.92 2.56 4.84
N ILE A 8 2.65 3.61 4.43
CA ILE A 8 2.09 4.75 3.69
C ILE A 8 2.45 4.57 2.21
N ILE A 9 1.46 4.62 1.32
CA ILE A 9 1.67 4.50 -0.12
C ILE A 9 1.25 5.81 -0.80
N SER A 10 2.19 6.47 -1.48
CA SER A 10 1.95 7.69 -2.26
C SER A 10 2.85 7.69 -3.48
N VAL A 11 2.28 7.41 -4.65
CA VAL A 11 3.04 7.23 -5.90
C VAL A 11 2.45 8.00 -7.07
N THR A 12 3.32 8.48 -7.95
CA THR A 12 2.90 9.15 -9.19
C THR A 12 2.50 8.14 -10.26
N ASP A 13 3.30 7.09 -10.46
CA ASP A 13 2.93 5.95 -11.32
C ASP A 13 2.24 4.87 -10.46
N LYS A 14 1.08 4.40 -10.92
CA LYS A 14 0.25 3.42 -10.20
C LYS A 14 0.41 2.01 -10.76
N LYS A 15 1.32 1.81 -11.72
CA LYS A 15 1.57 0.49 -12.29
C LYS A 15 1.98 -0.50 -11.19
N GLY A 16 1.21 -1.57 -11.05
CA GLY A 16 1.44 -2.65 -10.07
C GLY A 16 1.11 -2.30 -8.61
N ILE A 17 0.47 -1.15 -8.33
CA ILE A 17 0.24 -0.72 -6.95
C ILE A 17 -0.79 -1.59 -6.21
N VAL A 18 -1.76 -2.14 -6.93
CA VAL A 18 -2.77 -3.05 -6.39
C VAL A 18 -2.12 -4.37 -5.95
N ASP A 19 -1.32 -5.00 -6.82
CA ASP A 19 -0.61 -6.25 -6.50
C ASP A 19 0.31 -6.07 -5.28
N PHE A 20 0.99 -4.91 -5.20
CA PHE A 20 1.84 -4.57 -4.07
C PHE A 20 1.04 -4.37 -2.78
N ALA A 21 -0.09 -3.66 -2.83
CA ALA A 21 -0.95 -3.47 -1.69
C ALA A 21 -1.56 -4.79 -1.20
N GLU A 22 -2.04 -5.63 -2.11
CA GLU A 22 -2.53 -6.97 -1.76
C GLU A 22 -1.44 -7.82 -1.09
N PHE A 23 -0.20 -7.77 -1.60
CA PHE A 23 0.92 -8.45 -0.98
C PHE A 23 1.10 -7.99 0.47
N LEU A 24 1.08 -6.68 0.74
CA LEU A 24 1.21 -6.12 2.08
C LEU A 24 0.02 -6.52 2.99
N SER A 25 -1.20 -6.45 2.47
CA SER A 25 -2.41 -6.82 3.21
C SER A 25 -2.42 -8.31 3.63
N ARG A 26 -1.79 -9.21 2.86
CA ARG A 26 -1.61 -10.63 3.24
C ARG A 26 -0.73 -10.83 4.47
N PHE A 27 0.06 -9.83 4.86
CA PHE A 27 0.88 -9.85 6.08
C PHE A 27 0.26 -9.02 7.23
N ASP A 28 -1.01 -8.65 7.10
CA ASP A 28 -1.75 -7.79 8.04
C ASP A 28 -1.16 -6.38 8.16
N VAL A 29 -0.57 -5.86 7.08
CA VAL A 29 -0.05 -4.49 7.05
C VAL A 29 -1.20 -3.53 6.75
N GLU A 30 -1.43 -2.57 7.65
CA GLU A 30 -2.37 -1.48 7.43
C GLU A 30 -1.82 -0.51 6.38
N ILE A 31 -2.60 -0.22 5.33
CA ILE A 31 -2.21 0.68 4.25
C ILE A 31 -2.91 2.02 4.43
N LEU A 32 -2.12 3.09 4.52
CA LEU A 32 -2.59 4.46 4.50
C LEU A 32 -2.23 5.12 3.17
N SER A 33 -3.20 5.75 2.52
CA SER A 33 -2.98 6.49 1.28
C SER A 33 -3.94 7.66 1.16
N THR A 34 -3.62 8.62 0.30
CA THR A 34 -4.50 9.76 0.00
C THR A 34 -4.50 10.06 -1.51
N GLY A 35 -5.39 10.98 -1.92
CA GLY A 35 -5.40 11.54 -3.27
C GLY A 35 -5.58 10.48 -4.36
N GLY A 36 -4.79 10.60 -5.44
CA GLY A 36 -4.88 9.70 -6.60
C GLY A 36 -4.39 8.28 -6.32
N THR A 37 -3.57 8.07 -5.28
CA THR A 37 -3.11 6.73 -4.88
C THR A 37 -4.20 5.98 -4.12
N ALA A 38 -4.88 6.65 -3.19
CA ALA A 38 -6.03 6.08 -2.47
C ALA A 38 -7.22 5.76 -3.38
N LYS A 39 -7.32 6.37 -4.56
CA LYS A 39 -8.35 6.03 -5.56
C LYS A 39 -8.00 4.80 -6.39
N ALA A 40 -6.73 4.43 -6.43
CA ALA A 40 -6.22 3.29 -7.21
C ALA A 40 -6.07 2.02 -6.35
N LEU A 41 -6.13 2.18 -5.02
CA LEU A 41 -6.12 1.13 -4.01
C LEU A 41 -7.53 0.89 -3.50
#